data_AF-H8L2Q1-F1
#
_entry.id   AF-H8L2Q1-F1
#
_cell.length_a   1.000
_cell.length_b   1.000
_cell.length_c   1.000
_cell.angle_alpha   90.00
_cell.angle_beta   90.00
_cell.angle_gamma   90.00
#
_symmetry.space_group_name_H-M   'P 1'
#
loop_
_entity.id
_entity.type
_entity.pdbx_description
1 polymer ?
#
loop_
_entity_poly.entity_id
_entity_poly.type
_entity_poly.pdbx_seq_one_letter_code
_entity_poly.pdbx_strand_id
1 'polypeptide(L)'
;MITDSSENLAVLPENAEVVEALGRRYAAGFVTDIESESLPPGLSEDIIRRLSALKQEPDWMTEWRLAAYRHWLTMPVPDWAKLKIEPIDYQAISYYSAPKEGPKSLDEVDPKLLETYEKLGVPLHERARLAGVAVDAVFDSVSVGTTFRKELAEAGVIFCSISEAMREHPELVREYLGSVVPVGDNYFAALNAAVFSDGSFVFVPKGVRCPMELSTYFRINAVNTGQFERTLIICEDDASVSYLEGCTAPMRDENQLHAAVVELVALERANIKYSTVQNWYPGDENGVGGIYNFVTKRGECRGADSKISWTQVETGSAVTWKYPSCVLKGDRSVGEFHSVALTHHYQQADTGTKMIHIGKGTRSKIIAKGISAGRSQNSYRGLVKVEKGADGARNYTQCDSLLIGKRCGAHTFPYIEVKHPGATVEHEATTSKISDDQLFYCRSRGISEEDAVSMIVDGFCKQVFKELPMEFAVEAKKLLEVSLEGAVG
;
A
#
# COMPACT_ATOMS: atom_id res chain seq x y z
N MET A 1 -58.14 34.30 -21.19
CA MET A 1 -58.70 34.54 -19.84
C MET A 1 -58.83 33.21 -19.15
N ILE A 2 -58.68 33.20 -17.81
CA ILE A 2 -58.62 32.05 -16.88
C ILE A 2 -57.18 31.56 -16.72
N THR A 3 -56.33 32.33 -16.04
CA THR A 3 -56.10 32.45 -14.57
C THR A 3 -55.19 31.37 -14.02
N ASP A 4 -53.98 31.84 -13.75
CA ASP A 4 -52.89 31.31 -12.95
C ASP A 4 -53.37 30.94 -11.53
N SER A 5 -53.04 29.73 -11.09
CA SER A 5 -53.12 29.33 -9.68
C SER A 5 -51.87 28.52 -9.36
N SER A 6 -50.80 29.26 -9.07
CA SER A 6 -49.58 28.78 -8.41
C SER A 6 -49.92 28.31 -7.00
N GLU A 7 -50.10 27.00 -6.81
CA GLU A 7 -49.96 26.38 -5.49
C GLU A 7 -48.49 26.04 -5.26
N ASN A 8 -47.87 26.81 -4.36
CA ASN A 8 -46.59 26.52 -3.73
C ASN A 8 -46.65 25.14 -3.05
N LEU A 9 -46.11 24.12 -3.69
CA LEU A 9 -45.62 22.94 -2.99
C LEU A 9 -44.30 23.31 -2.32
N ALA A 10 -44.40 23.68 -1.05
CA ALA A 10 -43.25 23.85 -0.17
C ALA A 10 -42.41 22.57 -0.18
N VAL A 11 -41.20 22.67 -0.73
CA VAL A 11 -40.18 21.63 -0.66
C VAL A 11 -39.83 21.43 0.82
N LEU A 12 -40.13 20.25 1.36
CA LEU A 12 -39.77 19.88 2.73
C LEU A 12 -38.23 19.85 2.87
N PRO A 13 -37.65 20.34 3.99
CA PRO A 13 -36.20 20.52 4.13
C PRO A 13 -35.44 19.23 4.52
N GLU A 14 -35.94 18.04 4.21
CA GLU A 14 -35.36 16.78 4.73
C GLU A 14 -34.30 16.11 3.85
N ASN A 15 -33.94 16.70 2.71
CA ASN A 15 -32.91 16.12 1.82
C ASN A 15 -31.80 17.11 1.43
N ALA A 16 -31.65 18.22 2.15
CA ALA A 16 -30.49 19.11 1.95
C ALA A 16 -29.18 18.41 2.34
N GLU A 17 -29.16 17.69 3.46
CA GLU A 17 -28.00 16.92 3.94
C GLU A 17 -27.68 15.69 3.06
N VAL A 18 -28.69 15.08 2.44
CA VAL A 18 -28.52 13.96 1.51
C VAL A 18 -28.01 14.46 0.16
N VAL A 19 -28.47 15.61 -0.35
CA VAL A 19 -27.92 16.24 -1.56
C VAL A 19 -26.51 16.79 -1.33
N GLU A 20 -26.20 17.25 -0.11
CA GLU A 20 -24.85 17.62 0.32
C GLU A 20 -23.94 16.38 0.48
N ALA A 21 -24.50 15.22 0.87
CA ALA A 21 -23.80 13.93 0.88
C ALA A 21 -23.59 13.34 -0.52
N LEU A 22 -24.56 13.50 -1.44
CA LEU A 22 -24.52 13.06 -2.84
C LEU A 22 -23.46 13.79 -3.68
N GLY A 23 -22.90 14.88 -3.16
CA GLY A 23 -21.76 15.60 -3.73
C GLY A 23 -20.43 15.35 -3.04
N ARG A 24 -20.32 14.34 -2.15
CA ARG A 24 -19.10 14.07 -1.37
C ARG A 24 -17.94 13.63 -2.27
N ARG A 25 -17.21 14.65 -2.73
CA ARG A 25 -15.80 14.60 -3.14
C ARG A 25 -15.01 13.75 -2.13
N TYR A 26 -14.02 13.00 -2.62
CA TYR A 26 -13.09 12.20 -1.83
C TYR A 26 -12.75 12.90 -0.48
N ALA A 27 -13.29 12.37 0.62
CA ALA A 27 -13.40 13.08 1.90
C ALA A 27 -12.04 13.37 2.55
N ALA A 28 -11.02 12.58 2.23
CA ALA A 28 -9.63 12.79 2.66
C ALA A 28 -8.87 13.80 1.76
N GLY A 29 -9.57 14.47 0.84
CA GLY A 29 -9.00 15.30 -0.21
C GLY A 29 -8.42 16.65 0.19
N PHE A 30 -8.54 16.99 1.47
CA PHE A 30 -8.19 18.31 1.99
C PHE A 30 -6.67 18.51 2.06
N VAL A 31 -6.23 19.74 1.78
CA VAL A 31 -4.83 20.17 1.94
C VAL A 31 -4.65 20.78 3.33
N THR A 32 -3.57 20.43 4.01
CA THR A 32 -3.19 21.05 5.29
C THR A 32 -2.18 22.17 5.02
N ASP A 33 -2.52 23.40 5.39
CA ASP A 33 -1.68 24.58 5.14
C ASP A 33 -0.57 24.68 6.20
N ILE A 34 0.62 24.18 5.84
CA ILE A 34 1.86 24.13 6.63
C ILE A 34 3.01 24.63 5.76
N GLU A 35 3.81 25.57 6.27
CA GLU A 35 5.02 26.01 5.56
C GLU A 35 6.04 24.88 5.47
N SER A 36 6.46 24.56 4.25
CA SER A 36 7.47 23.54 3.95
C SER A 36 8.73 24.13 3.33
N GLU A 37 9.84 23.45 3.54
CA GLU A 37 11.10 23.61 2.82
C GLU A 37 11.28 22.42 1.88
N SER A 38 11.52 22.70 0.60
CA SER A 38 11.61 21.68 -0.44
C SER A 38 12.87 21.87 -1.28
N LEU A 39 13.41 20.78 -1.80
CA LEU A 39 14.41 20.86 -2.85
C LEU A 39 13.76 21.38 -4.14
N PRO A 40 14.52 22.13 -4.99
CA PRO A 40 13.99 22.58 -6.26
C PRO A 40 13.65 21.38 -7.16
N PRO A 41 12.65 21.50 -8.04
CA PRO A 41 12.33 20.46 -9.02
C PRO A 41 13.55 20.10 -9.86
N GLY A 42 13.68 18.81 -10.17
CA GLY A 42 14.74 18.28 -11.00
C GLY A 42 15.36 17.01 -10.44
N LEU A 43 15.84 16.15 -11.34
CA LEU A 43 16.56 14.94 -10.98
C LEU A 43 17.97 14.97 -11.57
N SER A 44 18.97 15.17 -10.71
CA SER A 44 20.39 15.21 -11.05
C SER A 44 21.25 14.66 -9.91
N GLU A 45 22.53 14.39 -10.19
CA GLU A 45 23.50 14.02 -9.14
C GLU A 45 23.59 15.10 -8.04
N ASP A 46 23.46 16.38 -8.39
CA ASP A 46 23.50 17.47 -7.42
C ASP A 46 22.30 17.45 -6.47
N ILE A 47 21.10 17.17 -6.98
CA ILE A 47 19.90 17.01 -6.14
C ILE A 47 20.05 15.82 -5.19
N ILE A 48 20.60 14.70 -5.68
CA ILE A 48 20.84 13.51 -4.87
C ILE A 48 21.87 13.79 -3.77
N ARG A 49 22.97 14.49 -4.08
CA ARG A 49 23.98 14.89 -3.08
C ARG A 49 23.38 15.84 -2.03
N ARG A 50 22.54 16.78 -2.45
CA ARG A 50 21.84 17.70 -1.52
C ARG A 50 20.86 16.94 -0.62
N LEU A 51 20.08 16.01 -1.17
CA LEU A 51 19.18 15.15 -0.40
C LEU A 51 19.95 14.36 0.66
N SER A 52 21.03 13.70 0.24
CA SER A 52 21.88 12.89 1.13
C SER A 52 22.52 13.74 2.24
N ALA A 53 22.99 14.96 1.91
CA ALA A 53 23.54 15.89 2.87
C ALA A 53 22.50 16.42 3.87
N LEU A 54 21.28 16.77 3.41
CA LEU A 54 20.18 17.20 4.26
C LEU A 54 19.79 16.13 5.29
N LYS A 55 19.83 14.86 4.88
CA LYS A 55 19.51 13.71 5.73
C LYS A 55 20.68 13.26 6.61
N GLN A 56 21.86 13.87 6.45
CA GLN A 56 23.09 13.53 7.17
C GLN A 56 23.45 12.06 7.01
N GLU A 57 23.35 11.56 5.79
CA GLU A 57 23.66 10.16 5.46
C GLU A 57 25.17 9.90 5.43
N PRO A 58 25.60 8.66 5.71
CA PRO A 58 27.00 8.27 5.56
C PRO A 58 27.43 8.22 4.08
N ASP A 59 28.71 8.47 3.79
CA ASP A 59 29.26 8.57 2.42
C ASP A 59 28.91 7.37 1.52
N TRP A 60 28.89 6.16 2.08
CA TRP A 60 28.56 4.96 1.32
C TRP A 60 27.13 4.99 0.77
N MET A 61 26.21 5.65 1.47
CA MET A 61 24.82 5.79 1.06
C MET A 61 24.69 6.78 -0.08
N THR A 62 25.41 7.91 -0.02
CA THR A 62 25.46 8.87 -1.12
C THR A 62 25.97 8.20 -2.41
N GLU A 63 27.05 7.43 -2.34
CA GLU A 63 27.58 6.71 -3.50
C GLU A 63 26.62 5.61 -3.99
N TRP A 64 25.92 4.93 -3.09
CA TRP A 64 24.88 3.97 -3.46
C TRP A 64 23.73 4.63 -4.25
N ARG A 65 23.24 5.79 -3.81
CA ARG A 65 22.21 6.58 -4.52
C ARG A 65 22.68 7.05 -5.89
N LEU A 66 23.92 7.53 -6.00
CA LEU A 66 24.49 7.99 -7.26
C LEU A 66 24.69 6.84 -8.25
N ALA A 67 25.14 5.67 -7.77
CA ALA A 67 25.21 4.47 -8.58
C ALA A 67 23.82 4.04 -9.10
N ALA A 68 22.80 4.13 -8.24
CA ALA A 68 21.41 3.87 -8.63
C ALA A 68 20.91 4.81 -9.71
N TYR A 69 21.15 6.11 -9.56
CA TYR A 69 20.77 7.11 -10.55
C TYR A 69 21.46 6.89 -11.91
N ARG A 70 22.78 6.68 -11.89
CA ARG A 70 23.55 6.40 -13.11
C ARG A 70 23.06 5.16 -13.83
N HIS A 71 22.73 4.11 -13.07
CA HIS A 71 22.16 2.90 -13.66
C HIS A 71 20.76 3.14 -14.22
N TRP A 72 19.90 3.83 -13.48
CA TRP A 72 18.54 4.17 -13.89
C TRP A 72 18.50 4.92 -15.23
N LEU A 73 19.42 5.86 -15.47
CA LEU A 73 19.56 6.56 -16.75
C LEU A 73 19.81 5.64 -17.96
N THR A 74 20.30 4.41 -17.73
CA THR A 74 20.55 3.41 -18.78
C THR A 74 19.37 2.46 -19.01
N MET A 75 18.35 2.50 -18.15
CA MET A 75 17.24 1.56 -18.17
C MET A 75 16.14 2.03 -19.14
N PRO A 76 15.55 1.13 -19.94
CA PRO A 76 14.36 1.46 -20.70
C PRO A 76 13.14 1.59 -19.78
N VAL A 77 12.26 2.54 -20.08
CA VAL A 77 10.95 2.67 -19.41
C VAL A 77 10.11 1.44 -19.75
N PRO A 78 9.53 0.73 -18.77
CA PRO A 78 8.78 -0.50 -19.04
C PRO A 78 7.40 -0.18 -19.66
N ASP A 79 7.05 -0.89 -20.74
CA ASP A 79 5.81 -0.69 -21.51
C ASP A 79 4.97 -1.97 -21.71
N TRP A 80 5.35 -3.06 -21.05
CA TRP A 80 4.76 -4.39 -21.26
C TRP A 80 3.38 -4.57 -20.59
N ALA A 81 3.08 -3.79 -19.54
CA ALA A 81 1.80 -3.88 -18.85
C ALA A 81 0.71 -3.17 -19.64
N LYS A 82 -0.53 -3.67 -19.58
CA LYS A 82 -1.70 -3.03 -20.20
C LYS A 82 -2.18 -1.85 -19.36
N LEU A 83 -1.31 -0.87 -19.14
CA LEU A 83 -1.58 0.33 -18.39
C LEU A 83 -1.37 1.54 -19.31
N LYS A 84 -2.36 2.44 -19.32
CA LYS A 84 -2.20 3.77 -19.93
C LYS A 84 -1.59 4.68 -18.90
N ILE A 85 -0.31 4.98 -19.07
CA ILE A 85 0.48 5.84 -18.19
C ILE A 85 0.93 7.03 -19.05
N GLU A 86 0.56 8.23 -18.65
CA GLU A 86 1.06 9.45 -19.31
C GLU A 86 2.56 9.60 -19.05
N PRO A 87 3.34 10.17 -19.98
CA PRO A 87 4.75 10.42 -19.77
C PRO A 87 5.00 11.19 -18.47
N ILE A 88 5.86 10.63 -17.61
CA ILE A 88 6.20 11.23 -16.32
C ILE A 88 7.37 12.19 -16.55
N ASP A 89 7.16 13.48 -16.27
CA ASP A 89 8.24 14.46 -16.26
C ASP A 89 9.00 14.41 -14.92
N TYR A 90 10.05 13.60 -14.88
CA TYR A 90 10.92 13.48 -13.70
C TYR A 90 11.64 14.78 -13.33
N GLN A 91 11.77 15.74 -14.25
CA GLN A 91 12.42 17.02 -13.96
C GLN A 91 11.45 18.04 -13.32
N ALA A 92 10.14 17.82 -13.44
CA ALA A 92 9.12 18.64 -12.79
C ALA A 92 8.87 18.25 -11.32
N ILE A 93 9.40 17.11 -10.87
CA ILE A 93 9.17 16.56 -9.52
C ILE A 93 10.16 17.18 -8.53
N SER A 94 9.65 17.59 -7.36
CA SER A 94 10.47 17.78 -6.16
C SER A 94 10.61 16.46 -5.41
N TYR A 95 11.85 16.07 -5.12
CA TYR A 95 12.20 14.79 -4.48
C TYR A 95 12.36 14.89 -2.96
N TYR A 96 12.13 16.07 -2.39
CA TYR A 96 12.19 16.28 -0.95
C TYR A 96 11.33 17.47 -0.55
N SER A 97 10.47 17.28 0.44
CA SER A 97 9.75 18.35 1.12
C SER A 97 9.56 18.00 2.58
N ALA A 98 9.85 18.95 3.47
CA ALA A 98 9.66 18.81 4.90
C ALA A 98 9.02 20.08 5.49
N PRO A 99 8.19 19.99 6.54
CA PRO A 99 7.74 21.16 7.29
C PRO A 99 8.92 21.97 7.86
N LYS A 100 8.87 23.32 7.79
CA LYS A 100 9.95 24.19 8.28
C LYS A 100 10.18 24.08 9.79
N GLU A 101 9.12 23.89 10.56
CA GLU A 101 9.17 23.55 11.98
C GLU A 101 8.73 22.10 12.15
N GLY A 102 9.64 21.16 11.92
CA GLY A 102 9.40 19.74 12.17
C GLY A 102 9.32 19.47 13.68
N PRO A 103 8.29 18.76 14.17
CA PRO A 103 8.16 18.48 15.60
C PRO A 103 9.23 17.48 16.06
N LYS A 104 9.80 17.71 17.26
CA LYS A 104 10.79 16.79 17.84
C LYS A 104 10.15 15.62 18.60
N SER A 105 8.85 15.72 18.88
CA SER A 105 8.04 14.72 19.54
C SER A 105 6.57 14.88 19.14
N LEU A 106 5.76 13.84 19.39
CA LEU A 106 4.31 13.89 19.20
C LEU A 106 3.61 15.01 19.99
N ASP A 107 4.21 15.46 21.09
CA ASP A 107 3.68 16.55 21.94
C ASP A 107 3.99 17.95 21.38
N GLU A 108 4.96 18.06 20.46
CA GLU A 108 5.36 19.30 19.78
C GLU A 108 4.74 19.43 18.38
N VAL A 109 3.90 18.47 17.97
CA VAL A 109 3.24 18.45 16.66
C VAL A 109 2.28 19.64 16.54
N ASP A 110 2.36 20.35 15.40
CA ASP A 110 1.43 21.43 15.08
C ASP A 110 -0.02 20.94 15.29
N PRO A 111 -0.86 21.66 16.06
CA PRO A 111 -2.26 21.32 16.26
C PRO A 111 -3.02 21.02 14.96
N LYS A 112 -2.66 21.66 13.84
CA LYS A 112 -3.23 21.37 12.51
C LYS A 112 -2.89 19.97 12.00
N LEU A 113 -1.70 19.45 12.27
CA LEU A 113 -1.30 18.08 11.94
C LEU A 113 -2.11 17.08 12.78
N LEU A 114 -2.28 17.34 14.08
CA LEU A 114 -3.11 16.49 14.95
C LEU A 114 -4.57 16.47 14.48
N GLU A 115 -5.17 17.63 14.18
CA GLU A 115 -6.52 17.74 13.64
C GLU A 115 -6.65 17.02 12.29
N THR A 116 -5.59 17.03 11.48
CA THR A 116 -5.52 16.36 10.18
C THR A 116 -5.60 14.84 10.33
N TYR A 117 -4.87 14.24 11.28
CA TYR A 117 -4.93 12.81 11.56
C TYR A 117 -6.27 12.40 12.23
N GLU A 118 -6.82 13.25 13.11
CA GLU A 118 -8.16 13.04 13.68
C GLU A 118 -9.25 13.02 12.61
N LYS A 119 -9.21 13.95 11.64
CA LYS A 119 -10.13 13.97 10.49
C LYS A 119 -10.01 12.74 9.60
N LEU A 120 -8.81 12.19 9.46
CA LEU A 120 -8.59 10.91 8.75
C LEU A 120 -9.05 9.70 9.58
N GLY A 121 -9.44 9.88 10.83
CA GLY A 121 -9.81 8.80 11.75
C GLY A 121 -8.62 8.02 12.29
N VAL A 122 -7.39 8.52 12.12
CA VAL A 122 -6.14 7.90 12.61
C VAL A 122 -5.94 8.28 14.08
N PRO A 123 -6.03 7.33 15.02
CA PRO A 123 -5.91 7.64 16.43
C PRO A 123 -4.44 7.82 16.87
N LEU A 124 -4.02 9.06 17.14
CA LEU A 124 -2.63 9.34 17.54
C LEU A 124 -2.32 9.18 19.04
N HIS A 125 -3.30 9.39 19.94
CA HIS A 125 -3.04 9.43 21.40
C HIS A 125 -3.78 8.35 22.21
N GLU A 126 -5.10 8.47 22.42
CA GLU A 126 -5.81 7.60 23.39
C GLU A 126 -6.22 6.22 22.83
N ARG A 127 -6.62 6.17 21.55
CA ARG A 127 -7.05 4.91 20.92
C ARG A 127 -5.86 3.99 20.61
N ALA A 128 -4.69 4.51 20.20
CA ALA A 128 -3.47 3.70 20.03
C ALA A 128 -3.02 3.03 21.34
N ARG A 129 -3.21 3.72 22.48
CA ARG A 129 -2.92 3.18 23.82
C ARG A 129 -3.96 2.16 24.30
N LEU A 130 -5.21 2.26 23.87
CA LEU A 130 -6.24 1.24 24.12
C LEU A 130 -6.13 0.03 23.17
N ALA A 131 -5.61 0.26 21.95
CA ALA A 131 -5.37 -0.74 20.91
C ALA A 131 -4.06 -1.51 21.08
N GLY A 132 -3.08 -0.93 21.80
CA GLY A 132 -1.74 -1.49 21.93
C GLY A 132 -0.97 -1.49 20.61
N VAL A 133 -0.99 -0.37 19.88
CA VAL A 133 -0.35 -0.21 18.56
C VAL A 133 0.68 0.92 18.60
N ALA A 134 1.91 0.67 18.14
CA ALA A 134 2.91 1.71 17.93
C ALA A 134 2.72 2.36 16.56
N VAL A 135 2.56 3.68 16.52
CA VAL A 135 2.28 4.45 15.31
C VAL A 135 3.44 5.38 15.02
N ASP A 136 3.98 5.27 13.81
CA ASP A 136 4.91 6.22 13.21
C ASP A 136 4.15 7.05 12.17
N ALA A 137 3.94 8.33 12.47
CA ALA A 137 3.21 9.24 11.58
C ALA A 137 4.19 9.90 10.62
N VAL A 138 4.07 9.62 9.32
CA VAL A 138 4.93 10.23 8.28
C VAL A 138 4.12 11.24 7.49
N PHE A 139 4.64 12.46 7.41
CA PHE A 139 4.03 13.56 6.66
C PHE A 139 5.02 14.06 5.61
N ASP A 140 4.61 14.04 4.34
CA ASP A 140 5.49 14.29 3.19
C ASP A 140 6.74 13.38 3.18
N SER A 141 7.92 13.92 3.50
CA SER A 141 9.21 13.21 3.45
C SER A 141 9.86 13.01 4.82
N VAL A 142 9.13 13.20 5.93
CA VAL A 142 9.68 13.11 7.29
C VAL A 142 8.72 12.43 8.27
N SER A 143 9.24 11.49 9.06
CA SER A 143 8.62 10.97 10.27
C SER A 143 8.44 12.05 11.34
N VAL A 144 7.20 12.29 11.74
CA VAL A 144 6.74 13.29 12.72
C VAL A 144 6.86 12.77 14.16
N GLY A 145 6.89 11.45 14.37
CA GLY A 145 7.14 10.84 15.67
C GLY A 145 6.63 9.41 15.79
N THR A 146 7.27 8.63 16.67
CA THR A 146 6.94 7.22 16.95
C THR A 146 6.44 7.07 18.39
N THR A 147 5.24 6.50 18.59
CA THR A 147 4.74 6.13 19.94
C THR A 147 5.41 4.86 20.47
N PHE A 148 5.38 4.63 21.80
CA PHE A 148 5.87 3.41 22.46
C PHE A 148 7.35 3.05 22.27
N ARG A 149 8.21 4.04 21.97
CA ARG A 149 9.67 3.83 21.83
C ARG A 149 10.29 3.12 23.03
N LYS A 150 9.84 3.42 24.26
CA LYS A 150 10.41 2.86 25.49
C LYS A 150 10.10 1.37 25.62
N GLU A 151 8.84 0.98 25.44
CA GLU A 151 8.37 -0.40 25.53
C GLU A 151 8.99 -1.28 24.43
N LEU A 152 9.14 -0.74 23.21
CA LEU A 152 9.84 -1.43 22.12
C LEU A 152 11.33 -1.60 22.42
N ALA A 153 11.99 -0.55 22.95
CA ALA A 153 13.39 -0.61 23.36
C ALA A 153 13.63 -1.60 24.51
N GLU A 154 12.72 -1.72 25.47
CA GLU A 154 12.78 -2.73 26.55
C GLU A 154 12.72 -4.16 26.00
N ALA A 155 12.00 -4.39 24.89
CA ALA A 155 11.97 -5.65 24.17
C ALA A 155 13.14 -5.81 23.16
N GLY A 156 13.99 -4.80 23.01
CA GLY A 156 15.08 -4.78 22.02
C GLY A 156 14.63 -4.58 20.57
N VAL A 157 13.37 -4.24 20.34
CA VAL A 157 12.82 -3.94 19.00
C VAL A 157 13.23 -2.54 18.59
N ILE A 158 13.81 -2.40 17.41
CA ILE A 158 14.10 -1.10 16.80
C ILE A 158 12.97 -0.79 15.84
N PHE A 159 12.25 0.31 16.06
CA PHE A 159 11.27 0.84 15.14
C PHE A 159 11.47 2.35 15.02
N CYS A 160 11.97 2.79 13.87
CA CYS A 160 12.26 4.19 13.59
C CYS A 160 12.21 4.46 12.08
N SER A 161 12.46 5.71 11.68
CA SER A 161 12.64 6.04 10.27
C SER A 161 13.91 5.39 9.71
N ILE A 162 13.92 5.06 8.42
CA ILE A 162 15.12 4.52 7.76
C ILE A 162 16.27 5.54 7.80
N SER A 163 15.95 6.83 7.77
CA SER A 163 16.90 7.93 7.93
C SER A 163 17.60 7.91 9.30
N GLU A 164 16.86 7.65 10.38
CA GLU A 164 17.37 7.49 11.74
C GLU A 164 18.22 6.22 11.85
N ALA A 165 17.73 5.10 11.31
CA ALA A 165 18.47 3.83 11.30
C ALA A 165 19.81 3.92 10.55
N MET A 166 19.92 4.71 9.48
CA MET A 166 21.19 4.92 8.78
C MET A 166 22.23 5.66 9.61
N ARG A 167 21.80 6.51 10.56
CA ARG A 167 22.71 7.25 11.45
C ARG A 167 23.06 6.45 12.69
N GLU A 168 22.06 5.80 13.30
CA GLU A 168 22.20 5.13 14.59
C GLU A 168 22.61 3.65 14.46
N HIS A 169 22.22 2.99 13.36
CA HIS A 169 22.48 1.58 13.08
C HIS A 169 23.07 1.36 11.67
N PRO A 170 24.12 2.10 11.26
CA PRO A 170 24.63 2.09 9.88
C PRO A 170 25.10 0.71 9.40
N GLU A 171 25.69 -0.10 10.29
CA GLU A 171 26.18 -1.44 9.93
C GLU A 171 25.03 -2.39 9.57
N LEU A 172 23.96 -2.36 10.36
CA LEU A 172 22.79 -3.20 10.17
C LEU A 172 22.02 -2.80 8.90
N VAL A 173 21.82 -1.50 8.68
CA VAL A 173 21.19 -1.02 7.44
C VAL A 173 22.05 -1.39 6.24
N ARG A 174 23.37 -1.21 6.30
CA ARG A 174 24.27 -1.53 5.19
C ARG A 174 24.31 -3.02 4.85
N GLU A 175 24.14 -3.90 5.83
CA GLU A 175 24.09 -5.34 5.61
C GLU A 175 22.85 -5.77 4.80
N TYR A 176 21.70 -5.16 5.09
CA TYR A 176 20.41 -5.63 4.58
C TYR A 176 19.80 -4.78 3.46
N LEU A 177 20.12 -3.49 3.38
CA LEU A 177 19.56 -2.59 2.38
C LEU A 177 19.92 -3.03 0.95
N GLY A 178 18.90 -3.23 0.11
CA GLY A 178 19.07 -3.71 -1.26
C GLY A 178 19.42 -5.19 -1.38
N SER A 179 19.44 -5.94 -0.27
CA SER A 179 19.73 -7.38 -0.28
C SER A 179 18.55 -8.22 -0.81
N VAL A 180 17.34 -7.67 -0.79
CA VAL A 180 16.12 -8.32 -1.26
C VAL A 180 15.61 -7.67 -2.55
N VAL A 181 15.62 -6.34 -2.61
CA VAL A 181 15.30 -5.54 -3.79
C VAL A 181 16.54 -4.74 -4.21
N PRO A 182 17.43 -5.31 -5.03
CA PRO A 182 18.63 -4.63 -5.48
C PRO A 182 18.34 -3.36 -6.27
N VAL A 183 19.34 -2.49 -6.36
CA VAL A 183 19.27 -1.24 -7.13
C VAL A 183 18.79 -1.46 -8.57
N GLY A 184 19.29 -2.50 -9.25
CA GLY A 184 18.92 -2.82 -10.63
C GLY A 184 17.69 -3.71 -10.79
N ASP A 185 16.85 -3.88 -9.75
CA ASP A 185 15.72 -4.82 -9.79
C ASP A 185 14.72 -4.50 -10.91
N ASN A 186 14.33 -3.23 -11.00
CA ASN A 186 13.46 -2.71 -12.04
C ASN A 186 13.57 -1.17 -12.11
N TYR A 187 12.97 -0.57 -13.14
CA TYR A 187 13.06 0.86 -13.43
C TYR A 187 12.65 1.74 -12.23
N PHE A 188 11.52 1.44 -11.57
CA PHE A 188 11.03 2.24 -10.44
C PHE A 188 11.75 1.93 -9.13
N ALA A 189 12.27 0.72 -8.94
CA ALA A 189 13.14 0.39 -7.80
C ALA A 189 14.50 1.10 -7.89
N ALA A 190 15.07 1.23 -9.09
CA ALA A 190 16.30 2.00 -9.33
C ALA A 190 16.09 3.51 -9.10
N LEU A 191 14.97 4.05 -9.57
CA LEU A 191 14.56 5.42 -9.26
C LEU A 191 14.41 5.62 -7.74
N ASN A 192 13.62 4.77 -7.08
CA ASN A 192 13.45 4.81 -5.62
C ASN A 192 14.81 4.76 -4.91
N ALA A 193 15.71 3.85 -5.28
CA ALA A 193 17.06 3.77 -4.71
C ALA A 193 17.84 5.09 -4.85
N ALA A 194 17.70 5.82 -5.96
CA ALA A 194 18.36 7.12 -6.10
C ALA A 194 17.78 8.18 -5.15
N VAL A 195 16.45 8.24 -4.99
CA VAL A 195 15.76 9.44 -4.48
C VAL A 195 14.91 9.23 -3.22
N PHE A 196 14.80 8.02 -2.66
CA PHE A 196 13.93 7.82 -1.50
C PHE A 196 14.34 8.75 -0.37
N SER A 197 13.36 9.46 0.19
CA SER A 197 13.60 10.50 1.17
C SER A 197 13.34 10.04 2.59
N ASP A 198 12.46 9.03 2.77
CA ASP A 198 12.18 8.44 4.07
C ASP A 198 11.63 7.01 3.93
N GLY A 199 11.09 6.47 5.02
CA GLY A 199 10.50 5.13 5.10
C GLY A 199 10.74 4.54 6.48
N SER A 200 10.39 3.28 6.69
CA SER A 200 10.46 2.66 8.02
C SER A 200 11.59 1.64 8.12
N PHE A 201 12.24 1.59 9.27
CA PHE A 201 13.18 0.55 9.64
C PHE A 201 12.66 -0.20 10.86
N VAL A 202 12.57 -1.53 10.73
CA VAL A 202 12.17 -2.42 11.81
C VAL A 202 13.21 -3.53 11.96
N PHE A 203 13.76 -3.68 13.15
CA PHE A 203 14.57 -4.84 13.52
C PHE A 203 13.98 -5.50 14.77
N VAL A 204 13.71 -6.80 14.67
CA VAL A 204 13.22 -7.60 15.80
C VAL A 204 14.27 -8.66 16.15
N PRO A 205 14.85 -8.61 17.36
CA PRO A 205 15.96 -9.47 17.76
C PRO A 205 15.50 -10.91 18.01
N LYS A 206 16.49 -11.81 18.08
CA LYS A 206 16.28 -13.25 18.23
C LYS A 206 15.40 -13.60 19.43
N GLY A 207 14.40 -14.45 19.19
CA GLY A 207 13.47 -14.95 20.21
C GLY A 207 12.44 -13.94 20.69
N VAL A 208 12.40 -12.73 20.12
CA VAL A 208 11.46 -11.69 20.53
C VAL A 208 10.21 -11.73 19.66
N ARG A 209 9.08 -11.92 20.33
CA ARG A 209 7.77 -11.58 19.77
C ARG A 209 7.50 -10.11 20.08
N CYS A 210 7.36 -9.30 19.04
CA CYS A 210 7.04 -7.88 19.16
C CYS A 210 5.80 -7.74 20.08
N PRO A 211 5.88 -6.92 21.15
CA PRO A 211 4.83 -6.86 22.17
C PRO A 211 3.54 -6.22 21.65
N MET A 212 3.61 -5.54 20.51
CA MET A 212 2.52 -4.80 19.89
C MET A 212 2.63 -4.85 18.36
N GLU A 213 1.54 -4.47 17.71
CA GLU A 213 1.50 -4.22 16.28
C GLU A 213 2.23 -2.90 15.98
N LEU A 214 3.04 -2.89 14.92
CA LEU A 214 3.70 -1.68 14.43
C LEU A 214 2.88 -1.12 13.28
N SER A 215 2.72 0.19 13.22
CA SER A 215 1.97 0.87 12.17
C SER A 215 2.72 2.10 11.72
N THR A 216 2.82 2.29 10.41
CA THR A 216 3.27 3.55 9.82
C THR A 216 2.17 4.10 8.93
N TYR A 217 1.84 5.37 9.12
CA TYR A 217 0.83 6.04 8.33
C TYR A 217 1.44 7.17 7.51
N PHE A 218 1.36 7.03 6.19
CA PHE A 218 1.90 7.97 5.22
C PHE A 218 0.81 8.91 4.70
N ARG A 219 1.07 10.22 4.75
CA ARG A 219 0.24 11.24 4.12
C ARG A 219 1.06 12.12 3.20
N ILE A 220 0.68 12.18 1.92
CA ILE A 220 1.20 13.16 0.96
C ILE A 220 0.45 14.47 1.18
N ASN A 221 1.11 15.62 1.27
CA ASN A 221 0.43 16.91 1.43
C ASN A 221 1.04 18.04 0.57
N ALA A 222 2.34 18.02 0.26
CA ALA A 222 3.00 19.03 -0.56
C ALA A 222 2.66 18.91 -2.06
N VAL A 223 2.57 20.04 -2.77
CA VAL A 223 2.26 20.13 -4.22
C VAL A 223 3.50 19.78 -5.05
N ASN A 224 3.34 18.98 -6.12
CA ASN A 224 4.41 18.57 -7.04
C ASN A 224 5.58 17.78 -6.39
N THR A 225 5.34 17.14 -5.25
CA THR A 225 6.30 16.22 -4.63
C THR A 225 5.99 14.77 -5.02
N GLY A 226 7.02 14.02 -5.42
CA GLY A 226 6.92 12.57 -5.54
C GLY A 226 7.15 11.91 -4.19
N GLN A 227 6.39 10.87 -3.86
CA GLN A 227 6.63 10.08 -2.65
C GLN A 227 7.48 8.87 -2.98
N PHE A 228 8.70 8.87 -2.48
CA PHE A 228 9.63 7.76 -2.61
C PHE A 228 10.02 7.31 -1.20
N GLU A 229 9.47 6.17 -0.80
CA GLU A 229 9.73 5.60 0.51
C GLU A 229 10.40 4.24 0.41
N ARG A 230 11.19 3.90 1.42
CA ARG A 230 11.82 2.59 1.51
C ARG A 230 11.69 1.99 2.90
N THR A 231 10.99 0.87 2.98
CA THR A 231 10.78 0.14 4.24
C THR A 231 11.64 -1.11 4.29
N LEU A 232 12.38 -1.29 5.38
CA LEU A 232 13.24 -2.45 5.64
C LEU A 232 12.85 -3.09 6.98
N ILE A 233 12.39 -4.34 6.94
CA ILE A 233 12.01 -5.12 8.12
C ILE A 233 12.87 -6.37 8.20
N ILE A 234 13.58 -6.53 9.32
CA ILE A 234 14.44 -7.67 9.61
C ILE A 234 13.90 -8.36 10.86
N CYS A 235 13.62 -9.66 10.74
CA CYS A 235 13.11 -10.49 11.82
C CYS A 235 14.06 -11.66 12.02
N GLU A 236 14.79 -11.62 13.13
CA GLU A 236 15.80 -12.62 13.51
C GLU A 236 15.19 -13.99 13.85
N ASP A 237 16.05 -14.97 14.15
CA ASP A 237 15.58 -16.31 14.50
C ASP A 237 14.54 -16.27 15.64
N ASP A 238 13.51 -17.10 15.54
CA ASP A 238 12.45 -17.23 16.56
C ASP A 238 11.71 -15.91 16.88
N ALA A 239 11.87 -14.88 16.04
CA ALA A 239 11.25 -13.58 16.24
C ALA A 239 9.91 -13.45 15.51
N SER A 240 9.06 -12.53 15.94
CA SER A 240 7.83 -12.22 15.20
C SER A 240 7.42 -10.78 15.29
N VAL A 241 6.88 -10.27 14.17
CA VAL A 241 6.37 -8.91 14.06
C VAL A 241 5.14 -8.87 13.16
N SER A 242 4.26 -7.94 13.46
CA SER A 242 3.15 -7.59 12.60
C SER A 242 3.17 -6.10 12.39
N TYR A 243 3.27 -5.72 11.13
CA TYR A 243 3.50 -4.37 10.65
C TYR A 243 2.36 -3.96 9.72
N LEU A 244 1.86 -2.75 9.90
CA LEU A 244 0.85 -2.14 9.05
C LEU A 244 1.41 -0.90 8.38
N GLU A 245 1.08 -0.75 7.11
CA GLU A 245 1.26 0.45 6.32
C GLU A 245 -0.11 1.03 5.94
N GLY A 246 -0.38 2.26 6.36
CA GLY A 246 -1.54 3.05 5.92
C GLY A 246 -1.10 4.18 4.98
N CYS A 247 -1.84 4.44 3.90
CA CYS A 247 -1.56 5.60 3.04
C CYS A 247 -2.83 6.35 2.61
N THR A 248 -2.81 7.68 2.71
CA THR A 248 -3.83 8.59 2.14
C THR A 248 -3.21 9.81 1.46
N ALA A 249 -3.93 10.46 0.53
CA ALA A 249 -3.46 11.66 -0.17
C ALA A 249 -4.57 12.66 -0.48
N PRO A 250 -4.29 13.97 -0.61
CA PRO A 250 -5.26 15.00 -0.99
C PRO A 250 -5.71 14.88 -2.45
N MET A 251 -6.82 15.53 -2.79
CA MET A 251 -7.33 15.62 -4.17
C MET A 251 -6.49 16.60 -4.98
N ARG A 252 -6.03 16.19 -6.17
CA ARG A 252 -5.33 17.06 -7.13
C ARG A 252 -5.58 16.69 -8.58
N ASP A 253 -5.56 17.72 -9.42
CA ASP A 253 -5.76 17.58 -10.86
C ASP A 253 -4.50 17.06 -11.59
N GLU A 254 -3.30 17.24 -11.03
CA GLU A 254 -2.07 16.64 -11.56
C GLU A 254 -1.80 15.24 -11.02
N ASN A 255 -1.24 14.38 -11.88
CA ASN A 255 -0.84 13.03 -11.48
C ASN A 255 0.39 13.07 -10.56
N GLN A 256 0.31 12.36 -9.44
CA GLN A 256 1.42 12.22 -8.50
C GLN A 256 2.00 10.81 -8.55
N LEU A 257 3.32 10.71 -8.47
CA LEU A 257 4.03 9.43 -8.45
C LEU A 257 4.34 9.02 -7.01
N HIS A 258 3.79 7.87 -6.62
CA HIS A 258 4.18 7.13 -5.42
C HIS A 258 4.94 5.87 -5.85
N ALA A 259 6.23 5.82 -5.51
CA ALA A 259 7.08 4.68 -5.83
C ALA A 259 7.83 4.18 -4.59
N ALA A 260 7.22 3.23 -3.89
CA ALA A 260 7.75 2.62 -2.68
C ALA A 260 8.56 1.34 -2.97
N VAL A 261 9.54 1.07 -2.11
CA VAL A 261 10.23 -0.22 -2.05
C VAL A 261 10.12 -0.79 -0.64
N VAL A 262 9.72 -2.06 -0.53
CA VAL A 262 9.64 -2.77 0.75
C VAL A 262 10.48 -4.04 0.69
N GLU A 263 11.39 -4.18 1.65
CA GLU A 263 12.28 -5.32 1.83
C GLU A 263 11.98 -5.99 3.17
N LEU A 264 11.56 -7.26 3.14
CA LEU A 264 11.37 -8.06 4.35
C LEU A 264 12.39 -9.20 4.39
N VAL A 265 13.00 -9.42 5.55
CA VAL A 265 13.94 -10.52 5.78
C VAL A 265 13.51 -11.31 7.00
N ALA A 266 13.10 -12.56 6.78
CA ALA A 266 12.73 -13.49 7.85
C ALA A 266 13.79 -14.59 7.99
N LEU A 267 14.46 -14.65 9.15
CA LEU A 267 15.43 -15.69 9.51
C LEU A 267 14.72 -16.94 10.08
N GLU A 268 15.41 -17.81 10.81
CA GLU A 268 14.90 -19.15 11.13
C GLU A 268 13.69 -19.10 12.07
N ARG A 269 12.57 -19.75 11.75
CA ARG A 269 11.30 -19.69 12.50
C ARG A 269 10.75 -18.26 12.70
N ALA A 270 11.27 -17.28 11.98
CA ALA A 270 10.81 -15.89 12.06
C ALA A 270 9.45 -15.74 11.37
N ASN A 271 8.59 -14.85 11.88
CA ASN A 271 7.26 -14.62 11.34
C ASN A 271 6.97 -13.13 11.15
N ILE A 272 6.80 -12.70 9.89
CA ILE A 272 6.46 -11.32 9.53
C ILE A 272 5.05 -11.30 8.94
N LYS A 273 4.15 -10.53 9.56
CA LYS A 273 2.89 -10.13 8.94
C LYS A 273 3.01 -8.69 8.45
N TYR A 274 2.72 -8.47 7.18
CA TYR A 274 2.75 -7.15 6.56
C TYR A 274 1.38 -6.83 6.01
N SER A 275 0.71 -5.85 6.61
CA SER A 275 -0.61 -5.38 6.22
C SER A 275 -0.51 -4.04 5.50
N THR A 276 -1.34 -3.81 4.49
CA THR A 276 -1.40 -2.53 3.78
C THR A 276 -2.85 -2.13 3.56
N VAL A 277 -3.23 -0.93 4.00
CA VAL A 277 -4.54 -0.33 3.72
C VAL A 277 -4.30 1.01 3.01
N GLN A 278 -4.60 1.04 1.71
CA GLN A 278 -4.34 2.20 0.86
C GLN A 278 -5.65 2.80 0.35
N ASN A 279 -5.80 4.12 0.54
CA ASN A 279 -6.90 4.90 -0.02
C ASN A 279 -6.38 6.21 -0.65
N TRP A 280 -5.98 6.10 -1.91
CA TRP A 280 -5.45 7.23 -2.69
C TRP A 280 -6.55 8.07 -3.35
N TYR A 281 -6.17 9.19 -3.98
CA TYR A 281 -7.08 9.94 -4.86
C TYR A 281 -7.11 9.33 -6.29
N PRO A 282 -8.26 8.85 -6.78
CA PRO A 282 -8.33 8.09 -8.04
C PRO A 282 -8.32 8.95 -9.30
N GLY A 283 -8.26 10.27 -9.15
CA GLY A 283 -8.62 11.21 -10.21
C GLY A 283 -10.11 11.54 -10.18
N ASP A 284 -10.54 12.43 -11.06
CA ASP A 284 -11.95 12.76 -11.24
C ASP A 284 -12.72 11.65 -11.98
N GLU A 285 -14.03 11.85 -12.15
CA GLU A 285 -14.91 10.91 -12.85
C GLU A 285 -14.54 10.67 -14.34
N ASN A 286 -13.74 11.57 -14.92
CA ASN A 286 -13.24 11.50 -16.30
C ASN A 286 -11.82 10.91 -16.39
N GLY A 287 -11.21 10.57 -15.24
CA GLY A 287 -9.86 10.03 -15.16
C GLY A 287 -8.75 11.08 -15.28
N VAL A 288 -9.05 12.34 -14.97
CA VAL A 288 -8.06 13.41 -14.87
C VAL A 288 -7.49 13.43 -13.45
N GLY A 289 -6.17 13.47 -13.34
CA GLY A 289 -5.46 13.47 -12.06
C GLY A 289 -5.33 12.08 -11.43
N GLY A 290 -4.99 12.08 -10.15
CA GLY A 290 -4.87 10.88 -9.33
C GLY A 290 -3.46 10.30 -9.23
N ILE A 291 -3.33 9.20 -8.49
CA ILE A 291 -2.01 8.70 -8.08
C ILE A 291 -1.55 7.51 -8.93
N TYR A 292 -0.30 7.56 -9.37
CA TYR A 292 0.44 6.43 -9.92
C TYR A 292 1.18 5.72 -8.78
N ASN A 293 0.74 4.50 -8.47
CA ASN A 293 1.21 3.68 -7.36
C ASN A 293 2.08 2.52 -7.90
N PHE A 294 3.39 2.76 -8.03
CA PHE A 294 4.35 1.84 -8.66
C PHE A 294 5.31 1.27 -7.62
N VAL A 295 4.94 0.13 -7.04
CA VAL A 295 5.56 -0.35 -5.80
C VAL A 295 6.25 -1.70 -6.01
N THR A 296 7.46 -1.81 -5.47
CA THR A 296 8.21 -3.08 -5.40
C THR A 296 8.30 -3.57 -3.96
N LYS A 297 7.44 -4.51 -3.57
CA LYS A 297 7.53 -5.20 -2.27
C LYS A 297 8.08 -6.62 -2.46
N ARG A 298 9.08 -7.01 -1.68
CA ARG A 298 9.59 -8.39 -1.68
C ARG A 298 10.07 -8.79 -0.30
N GLY A 299 9.71 -10.01 0.09
CA GLY A 299 10.15 -10.66 1.29
C GLY A 299 11.00 -11.89 0.97
N GLU A 300 12.08 -12.08 1.72
CA GLU A 300 12.87 -13.30 1.70
C GLU A 300 12.67 -14.08 3.00
N CYS A 301 12.06 -15.25 2.86
CA CYS A 301 12.09 -16.28 3.88
C CYS A 301 13.44 -17.00 3.79
N ARG A 302 14.47 -16.43 4.44
CA ARG A 302 15.85 -16.92 4.40
C ARG A 302 16.04 -18.16 5.27
N GLY A 303 15.50 -18.13 6.48
CA GLY A 303 15.66 -19.22 7.44
C GLY A 303 14.63 -20.33 7.27
N ALA A 304 14.95 -21.51 7.79
CA ALA A 304 14.01 -22.63 7.80
C ALA A 304 12.78 -22.30 8.66
N ASP A 305 11.61 -22.84 8.29
CA ASP A 305 10.34 -22.64 9.01
C ASP A 305 9.91 -21.16 9.15
N SER A 306 10.51 -20.26 8.38
CA SER A 306 10.18 -18.84 8.36
C SER A 306 8.88 -18.56 7.60
N LYS A 307 8.16 -17.51 7.99
CA LYS A 307 6.87 -17.15 7.42
C LYS A 307 6.78 -15.67 7.11
N ILE A 308 6.29 -15.35 5.92
CA ILE A 308 5.91 -13.98 5.52
C ILE A 308 4.47 -14.03 5.02
N SER A 309 3.61 -13.17 5.56
CA SER A 309 2.22 -13.01 5.13
C SER A 309 1.97 -11.56 4.70
N TRP A 310 1.58 -11.38 3.44
CA TRP A 310 1.13 -10.11 2.89
C TRP A 310 -0.39 -10.05 2.94
N THR A 311 -0.93 -8.98 3.52
CA THR A 311 -2.36 -8.69 3.50
C THR A 311 -2.57 -7.27 2.97
N GLN A 312 -3.39 -7.08 1.96
CA GLN A 312 -3.57 -5.76 1.35
C GLN A 312 -5.01 -5.49 0.97
N VAL A 313 -5.43 -4.24 1.18
CA VAL A 313 -6.68 -3.67 0.68
C VAL A 313 -6.34 -2.38 -0.05
N GLU A 314 -6.67 -2.35 -1.33
CA GLU A 314 -6.28 -1.28 -2.25
C GLU A 314 -7.48 -0.64 -2.90
N THR A 315 -7.54 0.68 -2.76
CA THR A 315 -8.46 1.54 -3.50
C THR A 315 -7.78 2.88 -3.81
N GLY A 316 -8.37 3.62 -4.74
CA GLY A 316 -8.09 5.04 -4.91
C GLY A 316 -6.89 5.44 -5.77
N SER A 317 -6.09 4.56 -6.38
CA SER A 317 -5.04 5.00 -7.32
C SER A 317 -5.57 5.11 -8.74
N ALA A 318 -5.14 6.11 -9.53
CA ALA A 318 -5.46 6.16 -10.96
C ALA A 318 -4.83 4.97 -11.70
N VAL A 319 -3.58 4.65 -11.37
CA VAL A 319 -2.87 3.47 -11.88
C VAL A 319 -2.15 2.77 -10.73
N THR A 320 -2.41 1.47 -10.54
CA THR A 320 -1.67 0.63 -9.59
C THR A 320 -0.85 -0.42 -10.34
N TRP A 321 0.44 -0.50 -10.02
CA TRP A 321 1.33 -1.52 -10.57
C TRP A 321 2.22 -2.12 -9.49
N LYS A 322 1.92 -3.36 -9.06
CA LYS A 322 2.67 -3.99 -7.97
C LYS A 322 2.52 -5.50 -7.87
N TYR A 323 3.60 -6.13 -7.41
CA TYR A 323 3.67 -7.57 -7.22
C TYR A 323 4.41 -7.96 -5.93
N PRO A 324 3.81 -7.79 -4.73
CA PRO A 324 4.41 -8.29 -3.50
C PRO A 324 4.84 -9.74 -3.63
N SER A 325 6.10 -10.02 -3.33
CA SER A 325 6.74 -11.29 -3.66
C SER A 325 7.30 -11.97 -2.41
N CYS A 326 7.24 -13.31 -2.35
CA CYS A 326 7.95 -14.10 -1.36
C CYS A 326 8.98 -15.01 -2.04
N VAL A 327 10.24 -14.89 -1.63
CA VAL A 327 11.32 -15.82 -1.99
C VAL A 327 11.48 -16.81 -0.83
N LEU A 328 11.03 -18.04 -1.05
CA LEU A 328 11.01 -19.12 -0.07
C LEU A 328 12.32 -19.90 -0.14
N LYS A 329 13.41 -19.31 0.39
CA LYS A 329 14.77 -19.88 0.37
C LYS A 329 14.93 -20.98 1.42
N GLY A 330 14.49 -20.73 2.65
CA GLY A 330 14.63 -21.69 3.74
C GLY A 330 13.69 -22.89 3.60
N ASP A 331 14.14 -24.05 4.06
CA ASP A 331 13.32 -25.26 4.09
C ASP A 331 12.07 -25.04 4.96
N ARG A 332 10.92 -25.56 4.52
CA ARG A 332 9.60 -25.46 5.17
C ARG A 332 9.10 -24.03 5.37
N SER A 333 9.72 -23.06 4.69
CA SER A 333 9.24 -21.68 4.74
C SER A 333 7.88 -21.50 4.06
N VAL A 334 7.13 -20.49 4.52
CA VAL A 334 5.75 -20.24 4.15
C VAL A 334 5.56 -18.82 3.63
N GLY A 335 4.94 -18.68 2.46
CA GLY A 335 4.54 -17.39 1.88
C GLY A 335 3.03 -17.29 1.74
N GLU A 336 2.43 -16.26 2.31
CA GLU A 336 0.99 -16.01 2.19
C GLU A 336 0.74 -14.65 1.54
N PHE A 337 -0.30 -14.57 0.72
CA PHE A 337 -0.73 -13.33 0.09
C PHE A 337 -2.26 -13.27 0.05
N HIS A 338 -2.82 -12.24 0.67
CA HIS A 338 -4.25 -11.97 0.75
C HIS A 338 -4.50 -10.55 0.24
N SER A 339 -5.28 -10.39 -0.83
CA SER A 339 -5.44 -9.09 -1.49
C SER A 339 -6.90 -8.82 -1.82
N VAL A 340 -7.36 -7.61 -1.52
CA VAL A 340 -8.54 -7.00 -2.13
C VAL A 340 -8.08 -5.80 -2.96
N ALA A 341 -8.46 -5.78 -4.25
CA ALA A 341 -8.19 -4.64 -5.12
C ALA A 341 -9.50 -4.15 -5.73
N LEU A 342 -9.89 -2.91 -5.43
CA LEU A 342 -11.07 -2.25 -6.00
C LEU A 342 -10.62 -1.20 -7.02
N THR A 343 -11.29 -1.19 -8.17
CA THR A 343 -11.09 -0.18 -9.21
C THR A 343 -12.45 0.33 -9.69
N HIS A 344 -12.60 1.65 -9.72
CA HIS A 344 -13.80 2.37 -10.14
C HIS A 344 -13.43 3.47 -11.16
N HIS A 345 -14.42 4.16 -11.74
CA HIS A 345 -14.24 5.16 -12.80
C HIS A 345 -13.33 4.68 -13.94
N TYR A 346 -12.20 5.34 -14.16
CA TYR A 346 -11.18 5.02 -15.17
C TYR A 346 -9.90 4.43 -14.58
N GLN A 347 -9.93 4.00 -13.31
CA GLN A 347 -8.78 3.42 -12.65
C GLN A 347 -8.29 2.16 -13.37
N GLN A 348 -6.98 1.95 -13.32
CA GLN A 348 -6.30 0.80 -13.90
C GLN A 348 -5.45 0.11 -12.82
N ALA A 349 -5.56 -1.21 -12.72
CA ALA A 349 -4.72 -2.00 -11.82
C ALA A 349 -4.10 -3.18 -12.56
N ASP A 350 -2.79 -3.34 -12.47
CA ASP A 350 -2.08 -4.60 -12.76
C ASP A 350 -1.36 -5.02 -11.47
N THR A 351 -2.03 -5.87 -10.70
CA THR A 351 -1.62 -6.25 -9.35
C THR A 351 -1.52 -7.76 -9.22
N GLY A 352 -0.74 -8.25 -8.26
CA GLY A 352 -0.74 -9.66 -7.92
C GLY A 352 0.46 -10.02 -7.06
N THR A 353 1.00 -11.21 -7.20
CA THR A 353 2.07 -11.70 -6.33
C THR A 353 3.01 -12.67 -7.02
N LYS A 354 4.24 -12.81 -6.50
CA LYS A 354 5.19 -13.82 -6.96
C LYS A 354 5.63 -14.70 -5.79
N MET A 355 5.32 -15.99 -5.86
CA MET A 355 5.76 -17.01 -4.90
C MET A 355 6.86 -17.85 -5.54
N ILE A 356 8.09 -17.72 -5.02
CA ILE A 356 9.27 -18.38 -5.57
C ILE A 356 9.75 -19.43 -4.57
N HIS A 357 9.46 -20.70 -4.86
CA HIS A 357 9.82 -21.87 -4.04
C HIS A 357 11.23 -22.35 -4.38
N ILE A 358 12.13 -22.31 -3.40
CA ILE A 358 13.53 -22.76 -3.53
C ILE A 358 13.83 -23.87 -2.52
N GLY A 359 13.54 -23.64 -1.24
CA GLY A 359 13.73 -24.61 -0.17
C GLY A 359 12.77 -25.80 -0.25
N LYS A 360 13.12 -26.89 0.44
CA LYS A 360 12.32 -28.11 0.52
C LYS A 360 11.11 -27.91 1.41
N GLY A 361 9.97 -28.51 1.07
CA GLY A 361 8.74 -28.49 1.87
C GLY A 361 8.10 -27.10 1.98
N THR A 362 8.47 -26.17 1.12
CA THR A 362 7.96 -24.79 1.11
C THR A 362 6.49 -24.74 0.75
N ARG A 363 5.74 -23.81 1.36
CA ARG A 363 4.29 -23.68 1.14
C ARG A 363 3.94 -22.25 0.75
N SER A 364 2.99 -22.10 -0.18
CA SER A 364 2.41 -20.80 -0.44
C SER A 364 0.90 -20.85 -0.60
N LYS A 365 0.25 -19.77 -0.17
CA LYS A 365 -1.18 -19.56 -0.30
C LYS A 365 -1.45 -18.17 -0.84
N ILE A 366 -2.20 -18.10 -1.93
CA ILE A 366 -2.57 -16.85 -2.60
C ILE A 366 -4.09 -16.77 -2.63
N ILE A 367 -4.66 -15.73 -2.04
CA ILE A 367 -6.07 -15.37 -2.15
C ILE A 367 -6.15 -13.95 -2.67
N ALA A 368 -6.57 -13.78 -3.92
CA ALA A 368 -6.76 -12.48 -4.55
C ALA A 368 -8.24 -12.26 -4.89
N LYS A 369 -8.79 -11.13 -4.45
CA LYS A 369 -10.15 -10.68 -4.70
C LYS A 369 -10.09 -9.36 -5.48
N GLY A 370 -10.39 -9.40 -6.76
CA GLY A 370 -10.48 -8.22 -7.62
C GLY A 370 -11.91 -7.75 -7.74
N ILE A 371 -12.16 -6.44 -7.60
CA ILE A 371 -13.46 -5.82 -7.85
C ILE A 371 -13.24 -4.73 -8.92
N SER A 372 -14.06 -4.77 -9.97
CA SER A 372 -13.99 -3.82 -11.07
C SER A 372 -15.38 -3.23 -11.31
N ALA A 373 -15.48 -1.91 -11.26
CA ALA A 373 -16.72 -1.16 -11.38
C ALA A 373 -16.60 0.01 -12.37
N GLY A 374 -17.73 0.53 -12.84
CA GLY A 374 -17.76 1.66 -13.76
C GLY A 374 -17.12 1.33 -15.12
N ARG A 375 -16.00 1.99 -15.46
CA ARG A 375 -15.24 1.79 -16.71
C ARG A 375 -13.81 1.28 -16.46
N SER A 376 -13.53 0.85 -15.23
CA SER A 376 -12.19 0.53 -14.78
C SER A 376 -11.67 -0.79 -15.37
N GLN A 377 -10.36 -1.00 -15.27
CA GLN A 377 -9.72 -2.25 -15.68
C GLN A 377 -8.88 -2.80 -14.53
N ASN A 378 -9.24 -3.98 -14.04
CA ASN A 378 -8.53 -4.68 -12.97
C ASN A 378 -7.88 -5.95 -13.52
N SER A 379 -6.57 -6.05 -13.43
CA SER A 379 -5.80 -7.21 -13.88
C SER A 379 -5.07 -7.84 -12.71
N TYR A 380 -5.41 -9.09 -12.40
CA TYR A 380 -4.58 -9.92 -11.55
C TYR A 380 -3.46 -10.57 -12.37
N ARG A 381 -2.22 -10.50 -11.91
CA ARG A 381 -1.06 -11.19 -12.50
C ARG A 381 -0.20 -11.81 -11.42
N GLY A 382 -0.17 -13.14 -11.40
CA GLY A 382 0.54 -13.92 -10.41
C GLY A 382 1.62 -14.81 -11.02
N LEU A 383 2.72 -15.03 -10.29
CA LEU A 383 3.73 -16.04 -10.62
C LEU A 383 3.89 -17.03 -9.48
N VAL A 384 3.74 -18.32 -9.76
CA VAL A 384 4.17 -19.40 -8.88
C VAL A 384 5.31 -20.13 -9.56
N LYS A 385 6.50 -20.02 -8.98
CA LYS A 385 7.72 -20.63 -9.51
C LYS A 385 8.25 -21.65 -8.53
N VAL A 386 8.45 -22.88 -8.97
CA VAL A 386 9.04 -23.98 -8.20
C VAL A 386 10.37 -24.39 -8.81
N GLU A 387 11.46 -24.10 -8.11
CA GLU A 387 12.81 -24.45 -8.56
C GLU A 387 13.12 -25.94 -8.35
N LYS A 388 14.15 -26.43 -9.04
CA LYS A 388 14.57 -27.86 -9.04
C LYS A 388 14.96 -28.41 -7.67
N GLY A 389 15.22 -27.57 -6.67
CA GLY A 389 15.58 -28.00 -5.31
C GLY A 389 14.39 -28.10 -4.35
N ALA A 390 13.22 -27.60 -4.75
CA ALA A 390 12.07 -27.39 -3.88
C ALA A 390 11.22 -28.67 -3.74
N ASP A 391 11.82 -29.73 -3.23
CA ASP A 391 11.14 -31.01 -3.02
C ASP A 391 9.96 -30.88 -2.04
N GLY A 392 8.82 -31.47 -2.38
CA GLY A 392 7.59 -31.36 -1.58
C GLY A 392 6.98 -29.95 -1.49
N ALA A 393 7.34 -29.03 -2.39
CA ALA A 393 6.73 -27.70 -2.45
C ALA A 393 5.22 -27.76 -2.72
N ARG A 394 4.44 -26.89 -2.07
CA ARG A 394 2.99 -26.80 -2.23
C ARG A 394 2.51 -25.37 -2.46
N ASN A 395 1.62 -25.17 -3.42
CA ASN A 395 0.93 -23.90 -3.64
C ASN A 395 -0.57 -24.13 -3.79
N TYR A 396 -1.35 -23.24 -3.18
CA TYR A 396 -2.77 -23.06 -3.48
C TYR A 396 -3.02 -21.60 -3.85
N THR A 397 -3.61 -21.38 -5.02
CA THR A 397 -3.93 -20.05 -5.53
C THR A 397 -5.42 -19.95 -5.85
N GLN A 398 -6.09 -18.95 -5.30
CA GLN A 398 -7.48 -18.62 -5.57
C GLN A 398 -7.58 -17.15 -6.01
N CYS A 399 -8.06 -16.92 -7.22
CA CYS A 399 -8.21 -15.61 -7.83
C CYS A 399 -9.67 -15.36 -8.21
N ASP A 400 -10.39 -14.62 -7.39
CA ASP A 400 -11.78 -14.29 -7.68
C ASP A 400 -11.92 -12.85 -8.15
N SER A 401 -12.73 -12.64 -9.18
CA SER A 401 -13.05 -11.34 -9.73
C SER A 401 -14.54 -11.06 -9.65
N LEU A 402 -14.91 -9.86 -9.23
CA LEU A 402 -16.30 -9.38 -9.20
C LEU A 402 -16.45 -8.17 -10.13
N LEU A 403 -17.34 -8.27 -11.11
CA LEU A 403 -17.69 -7.15 -11.99
C LEU A 403 -18.99 -6.49 -11.52
N ILE A 404 -18.95 -5.16 -11.43
CA ILE A 404 -20.09 -4.31 -11.11
C ILE A 404 -20.35 -3.38 -12.31
N GLY A 405 -21.44 -3.65 -13.03
CA GLY A 405 -21.80 -2.94 -14.26
C GLY A 405 -21.34 -3.65 -15.54
N LYS A 406 -21.53 -2.97 -16.68
CA LYS A 406 -21.36 -3.54 -18.04
C LYS A 406 -20.12 -3.04 -18.79
N ARG A 407 -19.40 -2.05 -18.26
CA ARG A 407 -18.31 -1.34 -18.95
C ARG A 407 -16.94 -1.53 -18.32
N CYS A 408 -16.87 -2.22 -17.19
CA CYS A 408 -15.63 -2.55 -16.49
C CYS A 408 -15.03 -3.87 -17.01
N GLY A 409 -13.77 -4.14 -16.67
CA GLY A 409 -13.07 -5.36 -17.07
C GLY A 409 -12.25 -5.95 -15.94
N ALA A 410 -12.37 -7.26 -15.74
CA ALA A 410 -11.51 -8.02 -14.83
C ALA A 410 -10.73 -9.07 -15.62
N HIS A 411 -9.41 -9.07 -15.47
CA HIS A 411 -8.48 -9.93 -16.20
C HIS A 411 -7.64 -10.75 -15.22
N THR A 412 -7.30 -11.98 -15.58
CA THR A 412 -6.47 -12.85 -14.73
C THR A 412 -5.39 -13.52 -15.58
N PHE A 413 -4.12 -13.26 -15.23
CA PHE A 413 -2.92 -13.72 -15.93
C PHE A 413 -2.03 -14.54 -14.98
N PRO A 414 -2.34 -15.83 -14.75
CA PRO A 414 -1.50 -16.69 -13.93
C PRO A 414 -0.29 -17.21 -14.71
N TYR A 415 0.87 -17.24 -14.06
CA TYR A 415 2.09 -17.85 -14.53
C TYR A 415 2.50 -18.95 -13.55
N ILE A 416 2.67 -20.17 -14.07
CA ILE A 416 3.06 -21.34 -13.26
C ILE A 416 4.27 -21.98 -13.92
N GLU A 417 5.40 -21.96 -13.21
CA GLU A 417 6.66 -22.55 -13.65
C GLU A 417 7.10 -23.62 -12.65
N VAL A 418 6.90 -24.90 -12.97
CA VAL A 418 7.23 -26.01 -12.07
C VAL A 418 8.39 -26.82 -12.62
N LYS A 419 9.55 -26.76 -11.95
CA LYS A 419 10.76 -27.50 -12.32
C LYS A 419 11.05 -28.70 -11.42
N HIS A 420 10.20 -28.97 -10.42
CA HIS A 420 10.33 -30.12 -9.52
C HIS A 420 9.12 -31.06 -9.65
N PRO A 421 9.30 -32.35 -9.95
CA PRO A 421 8.19 -33.28 -10.20
C PRO A 421 7.36 -33.62 -8.96
N GLY A 422 7.93 -33.51 -7.76
CA GLY A 422 7.24 -33.76 -6.49
C GLY A 422 6.43 -32.59 -5.94
N ALA A 423 6.27 -31.50 -6.71
CA ALA A 423 5.54 -30.32 -6.26
C ALA A 423 4.04 -30.45 -6.52
N THR A 424 3.21 -29.85 -5.64
CA THR A 424 1.76 -29.75 -5.81
C THR A 424 1.39 -28.28 -5.99
N VAL A 425 0.81 -27.93 -7.14
CA VAL A 425 0.41 -26.55 -7.44
C VAL A 425 -1.02 -26.55 -7.92
N GLU A 426 -1.88 -25.82 -7.23
CA GLU A 426 -3.30 -25.67 -7.53
C GLU A 426 -3.63 -24.20 -7.81
N HIS A 427 -4.38 -23.94 -8.88
CA HIS A 427 -4.82 -22.60 -9.26
C HIS A 427 -6.29 -22.62 -9.67
N GLU A 428 -7.10 -21.84 -8.98
CA GLU A 428 -8.51 -21.64 -9.23
C GLU A 428 -8.75 -20.15 -9.51
N ALA A 429 -9.54 -19.85 -10.54
CA ALA A 429 -9.97 -18.50 -10.84
C ALA A 429 -11.46 -18.46 -11.16
N THR A 430 -12.19 -17.56 -10.49
CA THR A 430 -13.64 -17.41 -10.66
C THR A 430 -13.96 -15.99 -11.05
N THR A 431 -14.84 -15.81 -12.02
CA THR A 431 -15.41 -14.50 -12.35
C THR A 431 -16.89 -14.49 -12.02
N SER A 432 -17.27 -13.54 -11.17
CA SER A 432 -18.62 -13.36 -10.68
C SER A 432 -19.13 -11.98 -11.09
N LYS A 433 -20.45 -11.85 -11.20
CA LYS A 433 -21.17 -10.58 -11.27
C LYS A 433 -22.15 -10.54 -10.12
N ILE A 434 -22.48 -9.35 -9.63
CA ILE A 434 -23.60 -9.21 -8.71
C ILE A 434 -24.88 -9.57 -9.47
N SER A 435 -25.65 -10.54 -8.96
CA SER A 435 -26.88 -11.00 -9.61
C SER A 435 -28.03 -10.03 -9.35
N ASP A 436 -28.80 -9.71 -10.39
CA ASP A 436 -30.04 -8.91 -10.27
C ASP A 436 -31.01 -9.56 -9.26
N ASP A 437 -31.03 -10.90 -9.18
CA ASP A 437 -31.84 -11.64 -8.21
C ASP A 437 -31.36 -11.42 -6.75
N GLN A 438 -30.04 -11.31 -6.54
CA GLN A 438 -29.49 -11.03 -5.21
C GLN A 438 -29.84 -9.59 -4.78
N LEU A 439 -29.69 -8.63 -5.69
CA LEU A 439 -30.08 -7.24 -5.45
C LEU A 439 -31.58 -7.11 -5.21
N PHE A 440 -32.40 -7.75 -6.04
CA PHE A 440 -33.85 -7.78 -5.87
C PHE A 440 -34.24 -8.39 -4.52
N TYR A 441 -33.60 -9.50 -4.12
CA TYR A 441 -33.86 -10.12 -2.82
C TYR A 441 -33.55 -9.17 -1.66
N CYS A 442 -32.38 -8.52 -1.65
CA CYS A 442 -32.02 -7.54 -0.64
C CYS A 442 -33.01 -6.36 -0.59
N ARG A 443 -33.34 -5.79 -1.76
CA ARG A 443 -34.29 -4.67 -1.87
C ARG A 443 -35.70 -5.06 -1.42
N SER A 444 -36.13 -6.29 -1.69
CA SER A 444 -37.42 -6.83 -1.20
C SER A 444 -37.48 -6.98 0.33
N ARG A 445 -36.35 -6.82 1.02
CA ARG A 445 -36.23 -6.81 2.48
C ARG A 445 -36.01 -5.40 3.05
N GLY A 446 -36.15 -4.35 2.24
CA GLY A 446 -36.01 -2.96 2.66
C GLY A 446 -34.56 -2.47 2.74
N ILE A 447 -33.59 -3.27 2.24
CA ILE A 447 -32.18 -2.86 2.15
C ILE A 447 -32.03 -1.99 0.90
N SER A 448 -31.34 -0.86 1.01
CA SER A 448 -31.08 0.01 -0.14
C SER A 448 -30.20 -0.71 -1.17
N GLU A 449 -30.17 -0.23 -2.41
CA GLU A 449 -29.35 -0.85 -3.45
C GLU A 449 -27.85 -0.75 -3.14
N GLU A 450 -27.42 0.39 -2.62
CA GLU A 450 -26.03 0.63 -2.19
C GLU A 450 -25.64 -0.27 -1.03
N ASP A 451 -26.48 -0.36 0.02
CA ASP A 451 -26.24 -1.25 1.16
C ASP A 451 -26.22 -2.72 0.74
N ALA A 452 -27.06 -3.11 -0.23
CA ALA A 452 -27.07 -4.47 -0.76
C ALA A 452 -25.77 -4.80 -1.49
N VAL A 453 -25.26 -3.89 -2.32
CA VAL A 453 -23.97 -4.07 -3.01
C VAL A 453 -22.83 -4.14 -2.01
N SER A 454 -22.78 -3.20 -1.06
CA SER A 454 -21.79 -3.22 0.02
C SER A 454 -21.80 -4.58 0.73
N MET A 455 -22.95 -5.05 1.21
CA MET A 455 -23.08 -6.32 1.93
C MET A 455 -22.59 -7.53 1.11
N ILE A 456 -22.86 -7.56 -0.20
CA ILE A 456 -22.40 -8.64 -1.09
C ILE A 456 -20.88 -8.58 -1.27
N VAL A 457 -20.33 -7.40 -1.50
CA VAL A 457 -18.89 -7.19 -1.65
C VAL A 457 -18.15 -7.52 -0.35
N ASP A 458 -18.72 -7.18 0.79
CA ASP A 458 -18.22 -7.54 2.12
C ASP A 458 -18.14 -9.05 2.31
N GLY A 459 -19.20 -9.76 1.89
CA GLY A 459 -19.22 -11.22 1.87
C GLY A 459 -18.13 -11.82 0.98
N PHE A 460 -17.91 -11.21 -0.19
CA PHE A 460 -16.88 -11.61 -1.16
C PHE A 460 -15.45 -11.42 -0.62
N CYS A 461 -15.21 -10.32 0.10
CA CYS A 461 -13.89 -9.97 0.65
C CYS A 461 -13.59 -10.60 2.02
N LYS A 462 -14.57 -11.24 2.67
CA LYS A 462 -14.50 -11.77 4.03
C LYS A 462 -13.26 -12.60 4.34
N GLN A 463 -12.77 -13.39 3.39
CA GLN A 463 -11.57 -14.22 3.59
C GLN A 463 -10.30 -13.38 3.78
N VAL A 464 -10.19 -12.25 3.08
CA VAL A 464 -9.02 -11.35 3.18
C VAL A 464 -9.12 -10.50 4.44
N PHE A 465 -10.32 -9.97 4.74
CA PHE A 465 -10.52 -9.13 5.93
C PHE A 465 -10.25 -9.84 7.25
N LYS A 466 -10.40 -11.18 7.31
CA LYS A 466 -10.04 -11.97 8.49
C LYS A 466 -8.54 -12.01 8.78
N GLU A 467 -7.71 -11.72 7.78
CA GLU A 467 -6.26 -11.72 7.89
C GLU A 467 -5.71 -10.34 8.28
N LEU A 468 -6.56 -9.31 8.31
CA LEU A 468 -6.23 -7.99 8.85
C LEU A 468 -6.47 -7.96 10.37
N PRO A 469 -5.71 -7.14 11.13
CA PRO A 469 -6.08 -6.84 12.51
C PRO A 469 -7.46 -6.16 12.57
N MET A 470 -8.21 -6.41 13.64
CA MET A 470 -9.64 -6.06 13.75
C MET A 470 -9.93 -4.59 13.45
N GLU A 471 -9.10 -3.68 13.98
CA GLU A 471 -9.27 -2.23 13.81
C GLU A 471 -9.19 -1.83 12.34
N PHE A 472 -8.22 -2.41 11.61
CA PHE A 472 -7.99 -2.13 10.20
C PHE A 472 -8.97 -2.87 9.28
N ALA A 473 -9.49 -4.02 9.71
CA ALA A 473 -10.57 -4.68 8.98
C ALA A 473 -11.84 -3.81 8.96
N VAL A 474 -12.13 -3.07 10.04
CA VAL A 474 -13.26 -2.12 10.09
C VAL A 474 -13.00 -0.91 9.19
N GLU A 475 -11.79 -0.35 9.24
CA GLU A 475 -11.39 0.76 8.37
C GLU A 475 -11.47 0.37 6.88
N ALA A 476 -10.89 -0.77 6.51
CA ALA A 476 -10.91 -1.30 5.14
C ALA A 476 -12.34 -1.47 4.59
N LYS A 477 -13.28 -1.96 5.41
CA LYS A 477 -14.69 -2.09 5.01
C LYS A 477 -15.32 -0.74 4.72
N LYS A 478 -15.15 0.23 5.62
CA LYS A 478 -15.68 1.58 5.44
C LYS A 478 -15.09 2.27 4.20
N LEU A 479 -13.81 2.02 3.92
CA LEU A 479 -13.14 2.51 2.70
C LEU A 479 -13.73 1.90 1.42
N LEU A 480 -14.04 0.60 1.41
CA LEU A 480 -14.69 -0.03 0.28
C LEU A 480 -16.13 0.48 0.10
N GLU A 481 -16.89 0.65 1.17
CA GLU A 481 -18.25 1.21 1.15
C GLU A 481 -18.27 2.56 0.41
N VAL A 482 -17.46 3.51 0.87
CA VAL A 482 -17.37 4.85 0.26
C VAL A 482 -16.90 4.79 -1.20
N SER A 483 -15.99 3.86 -1.53
CA SER A 483 -15.49 3.73 -2.90
C SER A 483 -16.52 3.11 -3.87
N LEU A 484 -17.53 2.43 -3.33
CA LEU A 484 -18.59 1.75 -4.10
C LEU A 484 -19.88 2.57 -4.19
N GLU A 485 -20.03 3.63 -3.40
CA GLU A 485 -21.11 4.60 -3.54
C GLU A 485 -21.15 5.15 -4.98
N GLY A 486 -22.33 5.13 -5.61
CA GLY A 486 -22.49 5.52 -7.01
C GLY A 486 -21.86 4.60 -8.07
N ALA A 487 -21.21 3.48 -7.69
CA ALA A 487 -20.63 2.52 -8.64
C ALA A 487 -21.68 1.63 -9.34
N VAL A 488 -22.92 1.69 -8.87
CA VAL A 488 -24.09 0.98 -9.40
C VAL A 488 -24.86 1.94 -10.32
N GLY A 489 -24.43 2.03 -11.58
CA GLY A 489 -24.98 2.96 -12.59
C GLY A 489 -24.42 2.77 -14.00
#